data_AF-A0A1B1USX1-F1
#
_entry.id   AF-A0A1B1USX1-F1
#
_cell.length_a   1.000
_cell.length_b   1.000
_cell.length_c   1.000
_cell.angle_alpha   90.00
_cell.angle_beta   90.00
_cell.angle_gamma   90.00
#
_symmetry.space_group_name_H-M   'P 1'
#
loop_
_entity.id
_entity.type
_entity.pdbx_description
1 polymer ?
#
loop_
_entity_poly.entity_id
_entity_poly.type
_entity_poly.pdbx_seq_one_letter_code
_entity_poly.pdbx_strand_id
1 'polypeptide(L)'
;MGWRDQAERLLVYAEPVSRAGLYLSLGIIYAWFGGMKFTDYEAQGLVPLVENSPLVSWFYALLSVRGFSNFLGFVELSIGLLIVLRLASPIFSAAGGLLSAGLFVTTVSFMISTPGVVVPELGLPAITVAPGQFLLKDVGLFAASFWVFIDSLKAVIRR
;
A
#
# COMPACT_ATOMS: atom_id res chain seq x y z
N MET A 1 37.18 -0.24 -21.19
CA MET A 1 35.75 -0.05 -20.87
C MET A 1 35.67 0.76 -19.60
N GLY A 2 35.00 1.91 -19.65
CA GLY A 2 34.80 2.75 -18.47
C GLY A 2 33.69 2.20 -17.58
N TRP A 3 33.65 2.64 -16.32
CA TRP A 3 32.59 2.29 -15.38
C TRP A 3 31.19 2.70 -15.88
N ARG A 4 31.11 3.73 -16.73
CA ARG A 4 29.87 4.18 -17.39
C ARG A 4 29.31 3.13 -18.36
N ASP A 5 30.15 2.59 -19.23
CA ASP A 5 29.76 1.52 -20.18
C ASP A 5 29.31 0.24 -19.47
N GLN A 6 29.87 -0.02 -18.28
CA GLN A 6 29.43 -1.12 -17.43
C GLN A 6 28.07 -0.82 -16.79
N ALA A 7 27.87 0.39 -16.26
CA ALA A 7 26.61 0.82 -15.69
C ALA A 7 25.46 0.80 -16.72
N GLU A 8 25.68 1.29 -17.94
CA GLU A 8 24.67 1.27 -19.01
C GLU A 8 24.21 -0.16 -19.34
N ARG A 9 25.16 -1.10 -19.45
CA ARG A 9 24.82 -2.51 -19.67
C ARG A 9 24.06 -3.12 -18.51
N LEU A 10 24.36 -2.73 -17.26
CA LEU A 10 23.61 -3.18 -16.10
C LEU A 10 22.18 -2.64 -16.10
N LEU A 11 21.97 -1.37 -16.46
CA LEU A 11 20.66 -0.73 -16.48
C LEU A 11 19.68 -1.40 -17.45
N VAL A 12 20.16 -1.86 -18.61
CA VAL A 12 19.35 -2.61 -19.59
C VAL A 12 18.64 -3.82 -18.96
N TYR A 13 19.29 -4.49 -18.00
CA TYR A 13 18.70 -5.64 -17.30
C TYR A 13 18.06 -5.25 -15.96
N ALA A 14 18.62 -4.30 -15.23
CA ALA A 14 18.13 -3.90 -13.92
C ALA A 14 16.80 -3.13 -13.98
N GLU A 15 16.54 -2.36 -15.04
CA GLU A 15 15.30 -1.59 -15.17
C GLU A 15 14.05 -2.49 -15.33
N PRO A 16 14.02 -3.49 -16.24
CA PRO A 16 12.90 -4.42 -16.32
C PRO A 16 12.70 -5.22 -15.04
N VAL A 17 13.81 -5.67 -14.41
CA VAL A 17 13.76 -6.48 -13.18
C VAL A 17 13.23 -5.67 -12.00
N SER A 18 13.71 -4.44 -11.81
CA SER A 18 13.22 -3.55 -10.75
C SER A 18 11.76 -3.18 -10.95
N ARG A 19 11.34 -2.89 -12.18
CA ARG A 19 9.94 -2.67 -12.53
C ARG A 19 9.10 -3.89 -12.20
N ALA A 20 9.42 -5.06 -12.76
CA ALA A 20 8.67 -6.28 -12.47
C ALA A 20 8.62 -6.59 -10.97
N GLY A 21 9.75 -6.41 -10.27
CA GLY A 21 9.86 -6.59 -8.83
C GLY A 21 8.90 -5.70 -8.04
N LEU A 22 8.72 -4.43 -8.41
CA LEU A 22 7.76 -3.52 -7.75
C LEU A 22 6.30 -3.94 -7.96
N TYR A 23 5.93 -4.38 -9.16
CA TYR A 23 4.55 -4.80 -9.43
C TYR A 23 4.23 -6.12 -8.72
N LEU A 24 5.17 -7.08 -8.77
CA LEU A 24 5.00 -8.37 -8.12
C LEU A 24 5.00 -8.24 -6.59
N SER A 25 5.87 -7.39 -6.02
CA SER A 25 5.90 -7.18 -4.57
C SER A 25 4.59 -6.56 -4.06
N LEU A 26 4.07 -5.52 -4.73
CA LEU A 26 2.76 -4.95 -4.40
C LEU A 26 1.63 -5.98 -4.58
N GLY A 27 1.65 -6.77 -5.65
CA GLY A 27 0.68 -7.85 -5.86
C GLY A 27 0.67 -8.87 -4.73
N ILE A 28 1.85 -9.32 -4.29
CA ILE A 28 2.00 -10.26 -3.17
C ILE A 28 1.52 -9.63 -1.85
N ILE A 29 1.91 -8.38 -1.59
CA ILE A 29 1.49 -7.65 -0.38
C ILE A 29 -0.04 -7.53 -0.35
N TYR A 30 -0.67 -7.13 -1.44
CA TYR A 30 -2.14 -7.02 -1.52
C TYR A 30 -2.85 -8.35 -1.41
N ALA A 31 -2.29 -9.43 -1.98
CA ALA A 31 -2.84 -10.77 -1.81
C ALA A 31 -2.84 -11.19 -0.33
N TRP A 32 -1.76 -10.88 0.41
CA TRP A 32 -1.65 -11.21 1.83
C TRP A 32 -2.51 -10.30 2.71
N PHE A 33 -2.44 -8.99 2.52
CA PHE A 33 -3.22 -8.02 3.29
C PHE A 33 -4.70 -8.30 3.09
N GLY A 34 -5.17 -8.32 1.84
CA GLY A 34 -6.57 -8.52 1.51
C GLY A 34 -7.07 -9.91 1.89
N GLY A 35 -6.25 -10.95 1.75
CA GLY A 35 -6.60 -12.31 2.19
C GLY A 35 -6.80 -12.42 3.70
N MET A 36 -5.96 -11.77 4.49
CA MET A 36 -6.06 -11.79 5.96
C MET A 36 -7.29 -11.01 6.46
N LYS A 37 -7.82 -10.04 5.71
CA LYS A 37 -9.02 -9.26 6.09
C LYS A 37 -10.27 -10.10 6.29
N PHE A 38 -10.31 -11.32 5.76
CA PHE A 38 -11.39 -12.28 6.00
C PHE A 38 -11.19 -13.11 7.28
N THR A 39 -10.31 -12.71 8.20
CA THR A 39 -10.11 -13.36 9.50
C THR A 39 -10.55 -12.46 10.65
N ASP A 40 -11.07 -13.06 11.72
CA ASP A 40 -11.52 -12.26 12.88
C ASP A 40 -10.35 -11.59 13.58
N TYR A 41 -9.17 -12.23 13.53
CA TYR A 41 -7.91 -11.66 13.98
C TYR A 41 -7.64 -10.28 13.35
N GLU A 42 -7.68 -10.21 12.02
CA GLU A 42 -7.41 -8.98 11.29
C GLU A 42 -8.52 -7.94 11.48
N ALA A 43 -9.77 -8.38 11.55
CA ALA A 43 -10.92 -7.50 11.79
C ALA A 43 -10.81 -6.78 13.15
N GLN A 44 -10.42 -7.50 14.20
CA GLN A 44 -10.19 -6.90 15.52
C GLN A 44 -8.93 -6.03 15.55
N GLY A 45 -7.88 -6.41 14.81
CA GLY A 45 -6.66 -5.62 14.69
C GLY A 45 -6.86 -4.23 14.08
N LEU A 46 -7.88 -4.06 13.23
CA LEU A 46 -8.23 -2.79 12.60
C LEU A 46 -8.98 -1.82 13.52
N VAL A 47 -9.70 -2.32 14.53
CA VAL A 47 -10.56 -1.53 15.42
C VAL A 47 -9.85 -0.29 15.98
N PRO A 48 -8.68 -0.39 16.66
CA PRO A 48 -8.04 0.77 17.24
C PRO A 48 -7.59 1.80 16.19
N LEU A 49 -7.29 1.38 14.95
CA LEU A 49 -6.89 2.28 13.88
C LEU A 49 -8.09 3.04 13.30
N VAL A 50 -9.18 2.32 13.04
CA VAL A 50 -10.37 2.85 12.36
C VAL A 50 -11.20 3.72 13.29
N GLU A 51 -11.42 3.31 14.55
CA GLU A 51 -12.21 4.08 15.52
C GLU A 51 -11.61 5.46 15.81
N ASN A 52 -10.28 5.54 15.82
CA ASN A 52 -9.57 6.80 16.10
C ASN A 52 -9.33 7.64 14.83
N SER A 53 -9.73 7.18 13.64
CA SER A 53 -9.48 7.92 12.40
C SER A 53 -10.69 8.73 11.93
N PRO A 54 -10.59 10.06 11.77
CA PRO A 54 -11.68 10.87 11.26
C PRO A 54 -12.04 10.56 9.80
N LEU A 55 -11.14 9.92 9.04
CA LEU A 55 -11.35 9.60 7.63
C LEU A 55 -12.27 8.39 7.43
N VAL A 56 -12.22 7.42 8.35
CA VAL A 56 -12.85 6.10 8.15
C VAL A 56 -13.70 5.63 9.32
N SER A 57 -13.69 6.28 10.49
CA SER A 57 -14.46 5.87 11.66
C SER A 57 -15.97 5.77 11.40
N TRP A 58 -16.50 6.63 10.52
CA TRP A 58 -17.90 6.64 10.13
C TRP A 58 -18.36 5.34 9.44
N PHE A 59 -17.45 4.53 8.88
CA PHE A 59 -17.81 3.23 8.33
C PHE A 59 -18.42 2.30 9.37
N TYR A 60 -17.99 2.39 10.64
CA TYR A 60 -18.56 1.56 11.72
C TYR A 60 -19.98 1.98 12.13
N ALA A 61 -20.46 3.13 11.68
CA ALA A 61 -21.88 3.49 11.80
C ALA A 61 -22.75 2.77 10.75
N LEU A 62 -22.14 2.29 9.65
CA LEU A 62 -22.84 1.65 8.52
C LEU A 62 -22.62 0.13 8.46
N LEU A 63 -21.42 -0.31 8.82
CA LEU A 63 -20.96 -1.70 8.75
C LEU A 63 -20.51 -2.18 10.13
N SER A 64 -20.69 -3.46 10.41
CA SER A 64 -20.02 -4.10 11.55
C SER A 64 -18.49 -4.12 11.33
N VAL A 65 -17.72 -4.29 12.41
CA VAL A 65 -16.25 -4.49 12.35
C VAL A 65 -15.88 -5.56 11.32
N ARG A 66 -16.60 -6.68 11.34
CA ARG A 66 -16.42 -7.77 10.39
C ARG A 66 -16.79 -7.37 8.96
N GLY A 67 -17.90 -6.65 8.78
CA GLY A 67 -18.35 -6.16 7.48
C GLY A 67 -17.35 -5.20 6.84
N PHE A 68 -16.83 -4.25 7.62
CA PHE A 68 -15.79 -3.32 7.18
C PHE A 68 -14.50 -4.06 6.79
N SER A 69 -14.03 -5.00 7.62
CA SER A 69 -12.83 -5.79 7.31
C SER A 69 -13.00 -6.56 5.99
N ASN A 70 -14.12 -7.26 5.82
CA ASN A 70 -14.40 -7.97 4.56
C ASN A 70 -14.45 -7.01 3.34
N PHE A 71 -15.09 -5.85 3.48
CA PHE A 71 -15.13 -4.83 2.43
C PHE A 71 -13.72 -4.37 2.05
N LEU A 72 -12.89 -4.04 3.05
CA LEU A 72 -11.50 -3.66 2.83
C LEU A 72 -10.70 -4.80 2.17
N GLY A 73 -10.96 -6.06 2.54
CA GLY A 73 -10.36 -7.23 1.91
C GLY A 73 -10.65 -7.32 0.40
N PHE A 74 -11.90 -7.12 -0.01
CA PHE A 74 -12.26 -7.05 -1.43
C PHE A 74 -11.57 -5.88 -2.14
N VAL A 75 -11.50 -4.70 -1.50
CA VAL A 75 -10.81 -3.53 -2.05
C VAL A 75 -9.32 -3.82 -2.26
N GLU A 76 -8.64 -4.34 -1.25
CA GLU A 76 -7.21 -4.67 -1.29
C GLU A 76 -6.89 -5.72 -2.36
N LEU A 77 -7.66 -6.80 -2.43
CA LEU A 77 -7.49 -7.83 -3.46
C LEU A 77 -7.74 -7.28 -4.88
N SER A 78 -8.75 -6.42 -5.03
CA SER A 78 -9.04 -5.78 -6.31
C SER A 78 -7.93 -4.84 -6.76
N ILE A 79 -7.35 -4.07 -5.83
CA ILE A 79 -6.19 -3.20 -6.11
C ILE A 79 -4.98 -4.04 -6.53
N GLY A 80 -4.65 -5.10 -5.78
CA GLY A 80 -3.56 -6.00 -6.14
C GLY A 80 -3.74 -6.62 -7.52
N LEU A 81 -4.97 -7.05 -7.84
CA LEU A 81 -5.31 -7.58 -9.15
C LEU A 81 -5.13 -6.52 -10.25
N LEU A 82 -5.63 -5.30 -10.06
CA LEU A 82 -5.48 -4.20 -11.02
C LEU A 82 -4.01 -3.89 -11.31
N ILE A 83 -3.15 -3.90 -10.29
CA ILE A 83 -1.70 -3.68 -10.44
C ILE A 83 -1.06 -4.81 -11.27
N VAL A 84 -1.34 -6.07 -10.93
CA VAL A 84 -0.74 -7.23 -11.63
C VAL A 84 -1.28 -7.38 -13.06
N LEU A 85 -2.51 -6.95 -13.33
CA LEU A 85 -3.13 -6.96 -14.66
C LEU A 85 -2.59 -5.90 -15.64
N ARG A 86 -1.43 -5.28 -15.35
CA ARG A 86 -0.70 -4.41 -16.28
C ARG A 86 -0.61 -4.99 -17.70
N LEU A 87 -0.39 -6.31 -17.82
CA LEU A 87 -0.22 -6.98 -19.11
C LEU A 87 -1.46 -6.86 -20.02
N ALA A 88 -2.66 -6.83 -19.43
CA ALA A 88 -3.90 -6.68 -20.18
C ALA A 88 -4.07 -5.23 -20.67
N SER A 89 -3.91 -4.26 -19.77
CA SER A 89 -3.86 -2.85 -20.14
C SER A 89 -3.12 -2.01 -19.09
N PRO A 90 -2.23 -1.09 -19.50
CA PRO A 90 -1.57 -0.17 -18.58
C PRO A 90 -2.57 0.70 -17.79
N ILE A 91 -3.78 0.95 -18.31
CA ILE A 91 -4.77 1.77 -17.60
C ILE A 91 -5.28 1.11 -16.32
N PHE A 92 -5.42 -0.23 -16.29
CA PHE A 92 -5.86 -0.96 -15.10
C PHE A 92 -4.83 -0.82 -13.99
N SER A 93 -3.55 -0.97 -14.34
CA SER A 93 -2.49 -0.78 -13.36
C SER A 93 -2.31 0.67 -12.95
N ALA A 94 -2.61 1.64 -13.80
CA ALA A 94 -2.63 3.04 -13.39
C ALA A 94 -3.73 3.27 -12.34
N ALA A 95 -4.95 2.80 -12.59
CA ALA A 95 -6.05 2.87 -11.63
C ALA A 95 -5.70 2.15 -10.32
N GLY A 96 -5.16 0.93 -10.40
CA GLY A 96 -4.70 0.17 -9.24
C GLY A 96 -3.65 0.92 -8.42
N GLY A 97 -2.61 1.46 -9.07
CA GLY A 97 -1.58 2.25 -8.40
C GLY A 97 -2.11 3.52 -7.72
N LEU A 98 -3.08 4.20 -8.32
CA LEU A 98 -3.70 5.40 -7.75
C LEU A 98 -4.58 5.07 -6.53
N LEU A 99 -5.42 4.02 -6.63
CA LEU A 99 -6.23 3.52 -5.53
C LEU A 99 -5.35 3.03 -4.37
N SER A 100 -4.28 2.31 -4.70
CA SER A 100 -3.24 1.86 -3.77
C SER A 100 -2.60 3.02 -3.01
N ALA A 101 -2.21 4.08 -3.73
CA ALA A 101 -1.66 5.29 -3.11
C ALA A 101 -2.68 5.95 -2.17
N GLY A 102 -3.95 6.05 -2.56
CA GLY A 102 -5.02 6.58 -1.68
C GLY A 102 -5.24 5.75 -0.41
N LEU A 103 -5.16 4.42 -0.52
CA LEU A 103 -5.23 3.51 0.63
C LEU A 103 -4.07 3.77 1.59
N PHE A 104 -2.83 3.86 1.10
CA PHE A 104 -1.67 4.14 1.95
C PHE A 104 -1.63 5.57 2.51
N VAL A 105 -2.21 6.56 1.83
CA VAL A 105 -2.44 7.88 2.45
C VAL A 105 -3.35 7.74 3.68
N THR A 106 -4.40 6.92 3.56
CA THR A 106 -5.31 6.65 4.69
C THR A 106 -4.57 5.94 5.82
N THR A 107 -3.76 4.91 5.54
CA THR A 107 -3.02 4.21 6.60
C THR A 107 -1.93 5.08 7.24
N VAL A 108 -1.20 5.87 6.45
CA VAL A 108 -0.23 6.84 6.98
C VAL A 108 -0.92 7.88 7.87
N SER A 109 -2.15 8.27 7.58
CA SER A 109 -2.92 9.17 8.47
C SER A 109 -3.12 8.60 9.88
N PHE A 110 -3.12 7.27 10.03
CA PHE A 110 -3.24 6.60 11.33
C PHE A 110 -2.04 6.87 12.24
N MET A 111 -0.88 7.26 11.70
CA MET A 111 0.28 7.71 12.50
C MET A 111 -0.07 8.92 13.36
N ILE A 112 -1.00 9.76 12.90
CA ILE A 112 -1.43 10.97 13.59
C ILE A 112 -2.66 10.68 14.45
N SER A 113 -3.61 9.91 13.92
CA SER A 113 -4.91 9.73 14.57
C SER A 113 -4.93 8.66 15.64
N THR A 114 -4.04 7.66 15.59
CA THR A 114 -4.09 6.50 16.49
C THR A 114 -3.30 6.74 17.78
N PRO A 115 -3.92 6.56 18.97
CA PRO A 115 -3.20 6.55 20.24
C PRO A 115 -2.13 5.45 20.29
N GLY A 116 -1.04 5.71 21.01
CA GLY A 116 0.03 4.72 21.20
C GLY A 116 1.01 4.59 20.04
N VAL A 117 0.94 5.46 19.01
CA VAL A 117 1.99 5.53 17.96
C VAL A 117 3.32 5.99 18.54
N VAL A 118 3.31 6.98 19.42
CA VAL A 118 4.51 7.55 20.07
C VAL A 118 4.77 6.83 21.38
N VAL A 119 6.05 6.57 21.69
CA VAL A 119 6.46 6.02 22.99
C VAL A 119 6.36 7.12 24.05
N PRO A 120 5.44 7.04 25.03
CA PRO A 120 5.21 8.13 25.98
C PRO A 120 6.46 8.54 26.77
N GLU A 121 7.33 7.57 27.09
CA GLU A 121 8.54 7.79 27.90
C GLU A 121 9.65 8.50 27.14
N LEU A 122 9.67 8.38 25.81
CA LEU A 122 10.74 8.92 24.96
C LEU A 122 10.30 10.15 24.16
N GLY A 123 9.00 10.35 23.97
CA GLY A 123 8.46 11.43 23.12
C GLY A 123 8.85 11.28 21.66
N LEU A 124 8.56 12.31 20.85
CA LEU A 124 8.95 12.33 19.44
C LEU A 124 10.48 12.43 19.29
N PRO A 125 11.13 11.68 18.37
CA PRO A 125 10.56 10.89 17.26
C PRO A 125 10.38 9.39 17.55
N ALA A 126 10.41 8.94 18.81
CA ALA A 126 10.32 7.53 19.15
C ALA A 126 8.89 6.99 18.95
N ILE A 127 8.76 5.92 18.16
CA ILE A 127 7.48 5.26 17.85
C ILE A 127 7.46 3.81 18.34
N THR A 128 6.28 3.33 18.71
CA THR A 128 6.06 1.96 19.20
C THR A 128 6.23 0.94 18.07
N VAL A 129 6.55 -0.31 18.41
CA VAL A 129 6.61 -1.42 17.43
C VAL A 129 5.25 -1.60 16.74
N ALA A 130 4.18 -1.59 17.53
CA ALA A 130 2.81 -1.53 17.05
C ALA A 130 2.03 -0.48 17.87
N PRO A 131 1.27 0.42 17.21
CA PRO A 131 1.05 0.51 15.76
C PRO A 131 2.13 1.30 15.00
N GLY A 132 3.06 2.01 15.66
CA GLY A 132 3.93 3.00 15.01
C GLY A 132 4.81 2.46 13.87
N GLN A 133 5.72 1.52 14.14
CA GLN A 133 6.63 0.97 13.12
C GLN A 133 5.86 0.16 12.07
N PHE A 134 4.76 -0.49 12.47
CA PHE A 134 3.85 -1.18 11.55
C PHE A 134 3.30 -0.24 10.48
N LEU A 135 2.88 0.97 10.85
CA LEU A 135 2.38 1.99 9.93
C LEU A 135 3.49 2.72 9.17
N LEU A 136 4.70 2.83 9.75
CA LEU A 136 5.82 3.54 9.12
C LEU A 136 6.21 2.94 7.76
N LYS A 137 6.13 1.61 7.60
CA LYS A 137 6.43 0.93 6.33
C LYS A 137 5.52 1.42 5.18
N ASP A 138 4.32 1.89 5.50
CA ASP A 138 3.32 2.28 4.51
C ASP A 138 3.71 3.57 3.78
N VAL A 139 4.64 4.36 4.33
CA VAL A 139 5.26 5.48 3.62
C VAL A 139 6.01 4.98 2.37
N GLY A 140 6.73 3.86 2.50
CA GLY A 140 7.41 3.23 1.37
C GLY A 140 6.42 2.62 0.37
N LEU A 141 5.33 2.03 0.87
CA LEU A 141 4.29 1.43 0.03
C LEU A 141 3.50 2.50 -0.74
N PHE A 142 3.25 3.66 -0.14
CA PHE A 142 2.71 4.83 -0.83
C PHE A 142 3.61 5.25 -2.00
N ALA A 143 4.91 5.40 -1.75
CA ALA A 143 5.85 5.80 -2.80
C ALA A 143 5.91 4.77 -3.94
N ALA A 144 5.94 3.48 -3.63
CA ALA A 144 5.89 2.40 -4.62
C ALA A 144 4.59 2.42 -5.43
N SER A 145 3.45 2.61 -4.76
CA SER A 145 2.13 2.67 -5.39
C SER A 145 2.02 3.85 -6.36
N PHE A 146 2.46 5.02 -5.92
CA PHE A 146 2.45 6.21 -6.75
C PHE A 146 3.41 6.08 -7.94
N TRP A 147 4.57 5.45 -7.73
CA TRP A 147 5.48 5.14 -8.83
C TRP A 147 4.84 4.21 -9.87
N VAL A 148 4.14 3.15 -9.44
CA VAL A 148 3.40 2.24 -10.32
C VAL A 148 2.32 3.00 -11.11
N PHE A 149 1.59 3.91 -10.46
CA PHE A 149 0.64 4.79 -11.15
C PHE A 149 1.32 5.58 -12.28
N ILE A 150 2.43 6.26 -11.98
CA ILE A 150 3.15 7.08 -12.96
C ILE A 150 3.76 6.24 -14.08
N ASP A 151 4.38 5.10 -13.78
CA ASP A 151 4.96 4.19 -14.78
C ASP A 151 3.88 3.61 -15.70
N SER A 152 2.70 3.32 -15.15
CA SER A 152 1.54 2.88 -15.92
C SER A 152 0.96 3.97 -16.80
N LEU A 153 0.79 5.18 -16.26
CA LEU A 153 0.26 6.32 -17.00
C LEU A 153 1.17 6.71 -18.17
N LYS A 154 2.50 6.68 -17.98
CA LYS A 154 3.48 6.87 -19.06
C LYS A 154 3.30 5.85 -20.19
N ALA A 155 3.01 4.59 -19.85
CA ALA A 155 2.77 3.54 -20.84
C ALA A 155 1.41 3.71 -21.56
N VAL A 156 0.41 4.30 -20.91
CA VAL A 156 -0.86 4.68 -21.57
C VAL A 156 -0.62 5.79 -22.60
N ILE A 157 0.12 6.85 -22.22
CA ILE A 157 0.33 8.04 -23.07
C ILE A 157 1.25 7.74 -24.27
N ARG A 158 2.17 6.78 -24.14
CA ARG A 158 3.11 6.38 -25.20
C ARG A 158 2.52 5.41 -26.22
N ARG A 159 1.31 4.90 -25.99
CA ARG A 159 0.54 4.12 -26.97
C ARG A 159 -0.27 5.06 -27.85
#